data_AF-A0A920KAN3-F1
#
_entry.id   AF-A0A920KAN3-F1
#
_cell.length_a   1.000
_cell.length_b   1.000
_cell.length_c   1.000
_cell.angle_alpha   90.00
_cell.angle_beta   90.00
_cell.angle_gamma   90.00
#
_symmetry.space_group_name_H-M   'P 1'
#
loop_
_entity.id
_entity.type
_entity.pdbx_description
1 polymer ?
#
loop_
_entity_poly.entity_id
_entity_poly.type
_entity_poly.pdbx_seq_one_letter_code
_entity_poly.pdbx_strand_id
1 'polypeptide(L)'
;MVFRTSKWKKHLIDRRLTQMRAEGVVFRSNTEVGVTVSADEILQQFDAMVLTGGSETPRDLGVPGRDLDGVHYAMDFLSQQNKRIAGEDVTDNRTILAGGKHVVVIGGGDTGSDCVGTSIRQGAASVTQLEVMPKPPEMEDKALSWPNWPLKLRTSSSHLEGADRDWSVATKAFTGDDGCVTGLELVRNEWKQDENGQFSMAELPATKFHLKADLVLLAMGFIHLNLQVCLMS
;
A
#
# COMPACT_ATOMS: atom_id res chain seq x y z
N MET A 1 -1.82 15.52 -9.57
CA MET A 1 -1.69 14.08 -9.87
C MET A 1 -3.01 13.40 -9.49
N VAL A 2 -3.73 12.74 -10.39
CA VAL A 2 -5.05 12.12 -10.08
C VAL A 2 -4.98 10.62 -10.29
N PHE A 3 -5.10 9.86 -9.21
CA PHE A 3 -5.06 8.39 -9.15
C PHE A 3 -6.19 7.76 -10.00
N ARG A 4 -5.84 6.85 -10.93
CA ARG A 4 -6.80 6.04 -11.71
C ARG A 4 -6.76 4.57 -11.30
N THR A 5 -7.43 4.17 -10.22
CA THR A 5 -7.43 2.76 -9.77
C THR A 5 -8.45 1.91 -10.52
N SER A 6 -8.22 0.59 -10.60
CA SER A 6 -9.16 -0.36 -11.21
C SER A 6 -10.51 -0.47 -10.48
N LYS A 7 -10.58 -0.03 -9.21
CA LYS A 7 -11.78 -0.13 -8.37
C LYS A 7 -12.73 1.06 -8.53
N TRP A 8 -12.22 2.24 -8.89
CA TRP A 8 -13.01 3.48 -8.94
C TRP A 8 -12.96 4.14 -10.32
N LYS A 9 -14.14 4.43 -10.88
CA LYS A 9 -14.25 5.13 -12.17
C LYS A 9 -13.94 6.62 -12.00
N LYS A 10 -12.97 7.15 -12.76
CA LYS A 10 -12.48 8.54 -12.66
C LYS A 10 -13.57 9.62 -12.76
N HIS A 11 -14.61 9.39 -13.57
CA HIS A 11 -15.71 10.35 -13.72
C HIS A 11 -16.43 10.67 -12.39
N LEU A 12 -16.36 9.79 -11.38
CA LEU A 12 -16.89 10.06 -10.04
C LEU A 12 -16.05 11.11 -9.30
N ILE A 13 -14.73 11.06 -9.44
CA ILE A 13 -13.80 12.05 -8.91
C ILE A 13 -13.98 13.37 -9.65
N ASP A 14 -14.01 13.33 -10.98
CA ASP A 14 -14.18 14.52 -11.82
C ASP A 14 -15.52 15.23 -11.52
N ARG A 15 -16.59 14.45 -11.27
CA ARG A 15 -17.89 14.98 -10.84
C ARG A 15 -17.77 15.72 -9.49
N ARG A 16 -17.06 15.14 -8.52
CA ARG A 16 -16.88 15.78 -7.21
C ARG A 16 -16.03 17.04 -7.28
N LEU A 17 -14.96 17.03 -8.09
CA LEU A 17 -14.13 18.21 -8.34
C LEU A 17 -14.93 19.33 -9.03
N THR A 18 -15.78 18.97 -10.00
CA THR A 18 -16.65 19.94 -10.71
C THR A 18 -17.62 20.59 -9.74
N GLN A 19 -18.25 19.79 -8.87
CA GLN A 19 -19.12 20.31 -7.82
C GLN A 19 -18.37 21.28 -6.90
N MET A 20 -17.22 20.90 -6.35
CA MET A 20 -16.46 21.75 -5.43
C MET A 20 -16.03 23.07 -6.09
N ARG A 21 -15.65 23.03 -7.38
CA ARG A 21 -15.33 24.25 -8.14
C ARG A 21 -16.55 25.16 -8.32
N ALA A 22 -17.71 24.59 -8.60
CA ALA A 22 -18.95 25.35 -8.71
C ALA A 22 -19.38 25.98 -7.37
N GLU A 23 -19.01 25.34 -6.25
CA GLU A 23 -19.19 25.87 -4.89
C GLU A 23 -18.14 26.94 -4.52
N GLY A 24 -17.18 27.25 -5.41
CA GLY A 24 -16.18 28.30 -5.22
C GLY A 24 -14.79 27.83 -4.81
N VAL A 25 -14.56 26.52 -4.65
CA VAL A 25 -13.24 25.99 -4.26
C VAL A 25 -12.24 26.13 -5.40
N VAL A 26 -11.14 26.83 -5.14
CA VAL A 26 -10.03 27.02 -6.09
C VAL A 26 -8.96 25.95 -5.86
N PHE A 27 -8.69 25.15 -6.90
CA PHE A 27 -7.65 24.13 -6.85
C PHE A 27 -6.38 24.62 -7.56
N ARG A 28 -5.25 24.67 -6.83
CA ARG A 28 -3.91 24.93 -7.39
C ARG A 28 -3.09 23.64 -7.38
N SER A 29 -2.97 23.00 -8.54
CA SER A 29 -2.15 21.79 -8.71
C SER A 29 -0.69 22.12 -9.02
N ASN A 30 0.21 21.14 -8.85
CA ASN A 30 1.66 21.32 -9.02
C ASN A 30 2.23 22.40 -8.08
N THR A 31 1.68 22.46 -6.87
CA THR A 31 2.08 23.38 -5.82
C THR A 31 2.29 22.57 -4.55
N GLU A 32 3.50 22.64 -4.02
CA GLU A 32 3.92 22.00 -2.77
C GLU A 32 4.32 23.07 -1.77
N VAL A 33 3.72 23.02 -0.58
CA VAL A 33 3.97 23.99 0.50
C VAL A 33 5.29 23.66 1.18
N GLY A 34 6.11 24.68 1.42
CA GLY A 34 7.49 24.53 1.88
C GLY A 34 8.51 24.31 0.76
N VAL A 35 8.07 24.08 -0.49
CA VAL A 35 8.94 23.91 -1.66
C VAL A 35 8.68 24.99 -2.71
N THR A 36 7.46 25.06 -3.23
CA THR A 36 7.06 26.01 -4.28
C THR A 36 6.37 27.27 -3.74
N VAL A 37 5.78 27.18 -2.55
CA VAL A 37 5.12 28.30 -1.85
C VAL A 37 5.47 28.20 -0.37
N SER A 38 5.76 29.33 0.29
CA SER A 38 6.06 29.31 1.73
C SER A 38 4.80 29.14 2.57
N ALA A 39 4.89 28.40 3.67
CA ALA A 39 3.80 28.32 4.64
C ALA A 39 3.51 29.68 5.29
N ASP A 40 4.54 30.51 5.53
CA ASP A 40 4.37 31.84 6.12
C ASP A 40 3.61 32.79 5.19
N GLU A 41 3.87 32.71 3.89
CA GLU A 41 3.15 33.48 2.88
C GLU A 41 1.66 33.12 2.86
N ILE A 42 1.34 31.84 3.05
CA ILE A 42 -0.04 31.35 3.15
C ILE A 42 -0.70 31.89 4.43
N LEU A 43 -0.03 31.76 5.58
CA LEU A 43 -0.57 32.22 6.86
C LEU A 43 -0.81 33.73 6.91
N GLN A 44 -0.09 34.52 6.12
CA GLN A 44 -0.32 35.97 5.99
C GLN A 44 -1.51 36.32 5.08
N GLN A 45 -1.85 35.44 4.13
CA GLN A 45 -2.88 35.70 3.11
C GLN A 45 -4.26 35.14 3.47
N PHE A 46 -4.34 34.19 4.41
CA PHE A 46 -5.57 33.48 4.75
C PHE A 46 -5.78 33.45 6.27
N ASP A 47 -7.06 33.51 6.69
CA ASP A 47 -7.44 33.48 8.10
C ASP A 47 -7.23 32.09 8.75
N ALA A 48 -7.19 31.03 7.94
CA ALA A 48 -7.02 29.66 8.40
C ALA A 48 -6.25 28.80 7.39
N MET A 49 -5.56 27.79 7.91
CA MET A 49 -4.82 26.80 7.12
C MET A 49 -5.17 25.38 7.57
N VAL A 50 -5.57 24.52 6.64
CA VAL A 50 -5.91 23.11 6.93
C VAL A 50 -4.87 22.19 6.30
N LEU A 51 -4.22 21.39 7.13
CA LEU A 51 -3.24 20.39 6.70
C LEU A 51 -3.95 19.12 6.25
N THR A 52 -3.83 18.76 4.97
CA THR A 52 -4.49 17.59 4.38
C THR A 52 -3.54 16.76 3.51
N GLY A 53 -2.24 16.80 3.81
CA GLY A 53 -1.20 16.25 2.93
C GLY A 53 -1.03 14.74 2.96
N GLY A 54 -1.68 14.05 3.91
CA GLY A 54 -1.57 12.60 4.02
C GLY A 54 -0.14 12.14 4.34
N SER A 55 0.16 10.92 3.94
CA SER A 55 1.43 10.23 4.20
C SER A 55 1.91 9.58 2.90
N GLU A 56 3.05 10.02 2.38
CA GLU A 56 3.57 9.53 1.08
C GLU A 56 4.83 8.68 1.23
N THR A 57 5.48 8.67 2.39
CA THR A 57 6.71 7.87 2.61
C THR A 57 6.32 6.41 2.88
N PRO A 58 6.59 5.46 1.99
CA PRO A 58 6.22 4.06 2.20
C PRO A 58 7.05 3.47 3.34
N ARG A 59 6.45 2.56 4.11
CA ARG A 59 7.19 1.76 5.09
C ARG A 59 8.10 0.77 4.36
N ASP A 60 9.38 0.80 4.71
CA ASP A 60 10.38 -0.11 4.12
C ASP A 60 10.61 -1.38 4.94
N LEU A 61 11.21 -2.40 4.30
CA LEU A 61 11.61 -3.66 4.93
C LEU A 61 13.12 -3.89 4.79
N GLY A 62 13.88 -3.46 5.80
CA GLY A 62 15.35 -3.56 5.83
C GLY A 62 15.86 -4.97 6.16
N VAL A 63 15.55 -5.96 5.33
CA VAL A 63 16.06 -7.34 5.44
C VAL A 63 17.09 -7.63 4.33
N PRO A 64 17.98 -8.63 4.50
CA PRO A 64 18.91 -9.03 3.45
C PRO A 64 18.21 -9.27 2.11
N GLY A 65 18.84 -8.82 1.02
CA GLY A 65 18.29 -8.93 -0.34
C GLY A 65 17.24 -7.87 -0.71
N ARG A 66 16.99 -6.87 0.14
CA ARG A 66 16.03 -5.78 -0.14
C ARG A 66 16.32 -5.03 -1.46
N ASP A 67 17.57 -4.94 -1.85
CA ASP A 67 18.02 -4.22 -3.05
C ASP A 67 18.00 -5.07 -4.33
N LEU A 68 17.57 -6.34 -4.25
CA LEU A 68 17.42 -7.19 -5.42
C LEU A 68 16.37 -6.63 -6.38
N ASP A 69 16.65 -6.77 -7.67
CA ASP A 69 15.70 -6.40 -8.71
C ASP A 69 14.43 -7.26 -8.61
N GLY A 70 13.26 -6.63 -8.78
CA GLY A 70 11.96 -7.26 -8.53
C GLY A 70 11.41 -7.05 -7.12
N VAL A 71 12.12 -6.39 -6.20
CA VAL A 71 11.56 -5.95 -4.90
C VAL A 71 11.19 -4.47 -4.96
N HIS A 72 9.89 -4.16 -4.99
CA HIS A 72 9.38 -2.80 -5.21
C HIS A 72 8.37 -2.37 -4.16
N TYR A 73 8.23 -1.05 -3.95
CA TYR A 73 7.08 -0.53 -3.22
C TYR A 73 5.80 -0.74 -4.02
N ALA A 74 4.72 -1.05 -3.32
CA ALA A 74 3.40 -1.20 -3.92
C ALA A 74 2.97 0.03 -4.73
N MET A 75 3.30 1.24 -4.24
CA MET A 75 2.91 2.48 -4.92
C MET A 75 3.63 2.71 -6.24
N ASP A 76 4.86 2.21 -6.41
CA ASP A 76 5.56 2.28 -7.69
C ASP A 76 4.80 1.45 -8.73
N PHE A 77 4.40 0.24 -8.35
CA PHE A 77 3.63 -0.66 -9.21
C PHE A 77 2.23 -0.11 -9.54
N LEU A 78 1.47 0.29 -8.52
CA LEU A 78 0.09 0.75 -8.68
C LEU A 78 0.01 2.08 -9.44
N SER A 79 0.94 3.00 -9.20
CA SER A 79 0.97 4.29 -9.92
C SER A 79 1.22 4.08 -11.41
N GLN A 80 2.12 3.16 -11.78
CA GLN A 80 2.32 2.81 -13.18
C GLN A 80 1.07 2.18 -13.79
N GLN A 81 0.38 1.28 -13.08
CA GLN A 81 -0.87 0.70 -13.59
C GLN A 81 -1.95 1.76 -13.80
N ASN A 82 -2.07 2.71 -12.87
CA ASN A 82 -3.02 3.80 -12.98
C ASN A 82 -2.72 4.66 -14.24
N LYS A 83 -1.44 4.95 -14.52
CA LYS A 83 -1.00 5.63 -15.75
C LYS A 83 -1.33 4.81 -17.02
N ARG A 84 -1.16 3.48 -16.99
CA ARG A 84 -1.53 2.62 -18.15
C ARG A 84 -3.03 2.64 -18.44
N ILE A 85 -3.86 2.46 -17.41
CA ILE A 85 -5.33 2.60 -17.53
C ILE A 85 -5.69 4.01 -18.01
N ALA A 86 -4.83 4.99 -17.69
CA ALA A 86 -5.03 6.36 -18.06
C ALA A 86 -4.80 6.69 -19.54
N GLY A 87 -4.06 5.84 -20.26
CA GLY A 87 -3.43 6.20 -21.51
C GLY A 87 -2.31 7.24 -21.33
N GLU A 88 -1.73 7.33 -20.13
CA GLU A 88 -0.59 8.20 -19.82
C GLU A 88 0.72 7.41 -19.93
N ASP A 89 1.78 8.07 -20.38
CA ASP A 89 3.09 7.43 -20.54
C ASP A 89 3.71 7.07 -19.19
N VAL A 90 4.36 5.91 -19.15
CA VAL A 90 5.12 5.42 -17.99
C VAL A 90 6.61 5.62 -18.28
N THR A 91 7.05 6.88 -18.22
CA THR A 91 8.42 7.30 -18.58
C THR A 91 9.39 7.34 -17.40
N ASP A 92 8.88 7.52 -16.19
CA ASP A 92 9.70 8.04 -15.08
C ASP A 92 10.42 6.94 -14.28
N ASN A 93 10.13 5.65 -14.55
CA ASN A 93 10.67 4.53 -13.78
C ASN A 93 10.81 3.26 -14.65
N ARG A 94 11.65 2.33 -14.20
CA ARG A 94 11.69 0.97 -14.77
C ARG A 94 10.29 0.35 -14.74
N THR A 95 9.89 -0.26 -15.85
CA THR A 95 8.56 -0.87 -15.99
C THR A 95 8.40 -2.04 -15.02
N ILE A 96 7.36 -1.99 -14.18
CA ILE A 96 6.99 -3.06 -13.26
C ILE A 96 5.69 -3.70 -13.78
N LEU A 97 5.77 -4.99 -14.12
CA LEU A 97 4.65 -5.81 -14.62
C LEU A 97 4.68 -7.18 -13.96
N ALA A 98 3.49 -7.70 -13.66
CA ALA A 98 3.28 -8.98 -13.00
C ALA A 98 3.07 -10.16 -13.97
N GLY A 99 2.87 -9.90 -15.26
CA GLY A 99 2.52 -10.93 -16.25
C GLY A 99 3.53 -12.09 -16.26
N GLY A 100 3.03 -13.32 -16.10
CA GLY A 100 3.82 -14.55 -16.08
C GLY A 100 4.70 -14.75 -14.84
N LYS A 101 4.63 -13.87 -13.83
CA LYS A 101 5.48 -13.93 -12.63
C LYS A 101 4.77 -14.55 -11.43
N HIS A 102 5.52 -15.15 -10.52
CA HIS A 102 5.09 -15.47 -9.16
C HIS A 102 5.21 -14.21 -8.30
N VAL A 103 4.07 -13.62 -7.94
CA VAL A 103 4.02 -12.34 -7.22
C VAL A 103 3.77 -12.57 -5.74
N VAL A 104 4.59 -11.96 -4.89
CA VAL A 104 4.38 -11.91 -3.44
C VAL A 104 4.08 -10.49 -2.99
N VAL A 105 2.94 -10.29 -2.34
CA VAL A 105 2.51 -9.01 -1.79
C VAL A 105 2.67 -9.05 -0.26
N ILE A 106 3.49 -8.16 0.30
CA ILE A 106 3.72 -8.09 1.74
C ILE A 106 2.86 -6.98 2.33
N GLY A 107 1.82 -7.34 3.09
CA GLY A 107 0.86 -6.44 3.73
C GLY A 107 -0.59 -6.78 3.39
N GLY A 108 -1.44 -6.95 4.41
CA GLY A 108 -2.83 -7.38 4.29
C GLY A 108 -3.87 -6.26 4.13
N GLY A 109 -3.44 -5.00 4.03
CA GLY A 109 -4.32 -3.84 3.88
C GLY A 109 -4.89 -3.63 2.47
N ASP A 110 -5.59 -2.51 2.27
CA ASP A 110 -6.23 -2.16 0.99
C ASP A 110 -5.22 -2.01 -0.16
N THR A 111 -4.06 -1.41 0.11
CA THR A 111 -2.96 -1.31 -0.87
C THR A 111 -2.49 -2.70 -1.33
N GLY A 112 -2.43 -3.67 -0.41
CA GLY A 112 -2.09 -5.06 -0.73
C GLY A 112 -3.17 -5.71 -1.59
N SER A 113 -4.45 -5.49 -1.25
CA SER A 113 -5.58 -5.94 -2.05
C SER A 113 -5.56 -5.39 -3.49
N ASP A 114 -5.19 -4.11 -3.68
CA ASP A 114 -5.05 -3.51 -5.01
C ASP A 114 -3.89 -4.11 -5.81
N CYS A 115 -2.76 -4.41 -5.14
CA CYS A 115 -1.63 -5.11 -5.76
C CYS A 115 -2.03 -6.51 -6.21
N VAL A 116 -2.79 -7.24 -5.38
CA VAL A 116 -3.32 -8.56 -5.71
C VAL A 116 -4.17 -8.49 -6.97
N GLY A 117 -5.20 -7.63 -6.99
CA GLY A 117 -6.11 -7.53 -8.12
C GLY A 117 -5.42 -7.07 -9.40
N THR A 118 -4.46 -6.15 -9.29
CA THR A 118 -3.67 -5.69 -10.45
C THR A 118 -2.79 -6.82 -11.00
N SER A 119 -2.13 -7.57 -10.12
CA SER A 119 -1.22 -8.65 -10.53
C SER A 119 -1.97 -9.77 -11.25
N ILE A 120 -3.13 -10.18 -10.72
CA ILE A 120 -3.99 -11.19 -11.36
C ILE A 120 -4.42 -10.72 -12.76
N ARG A 121 -4.91 -9.48 -12.88
CA ARG A 121 -5.40 -8.94 -14.16
C ARG A 121 -4.31 -8.70 -15.19
N GLN A 122 -3.07 -8.53 -14.75
CA GLN A 122 -1.89 -8.50 -15.63
C GLN A 122 -1.43 -9.91 -16.05
N GLY A 123 -2.06 -10.99 -15.56
CA GLY A 123 -1.75 -12.36 -15.92
C GLY A 123 -0.58 -12.96 -15.15
N ALA A 124 -0.43 -12.64 -13.86
CA ALA A 124 0.54 -13.30 -12.98
C ALA A 124 0.37 -14.82 -12.98
N ALA A 125 1.48 -15.56 -12.88
CA ALA A 125 1.46 -17.01 -12.79
C ALA A 125 0.90 -17.49 -11.45
N SER A 126 1.20 -16.78 -10.36
CA SER A 126 0.57 -16.94 -9.06
C SER A 126 0.64 -15.63 -8.27
N VAL A 127 -0.25 -15.45 -7.30
CA VAL A 127 -0.23 -14.29 -6.40
C VAL A 127 -0.45 -14.77 -4.97
N THR A 128 0.51 -14.45 -4.09
CA THR A 128 0.44 -14.76 -2.65
C THR A 128 0.52 -13.46 -1.85
N GLN A 129 -0.43 -13.23 -0.94
CA GLN A 129 -0.42 -12.10 -0.02
C GLN A 129 -0.04 -12.58 1.38
N LEU A 130 0.99 -11.97 1.96
CA LEU A 130 1.50 -12.28 3.29
C LEU A 130 1.10 -11.17 4.27
N GLU A 131 0.65 -11.58 5.45
CA GLU A 131 0.35 -10.70 6.58
C GLU A 131 1.20 -11.11 7.79
N VAL A 132 1.79 -10.10 8.44
CA VAL A 132 2.59 -10.30 9.65
C VAL A 132 1.70 -10.55 10.87
N MET A 133 0.49 -9.99 10.87
CA MET A 133 -0.51 -10.17 11.91
C MET A 133 -1.22 -11.54 11.81
N PRO A 134 -1.83 -12.02 12.91
CA PRO A 134 -2.67 -13.22 12.88
C PRO A 134 -3.89 -13.03 11.99
N LYS A 135 -4.45 -14.15 11.51
CA LYS A 135 -5.70 -14.14 10.74
C LYS A 135 -6.82 -13.52 11.58
N PRO A 136 -7.43 -12.40 11.13
CA PRO A 136 -8.55 -11.81 11.86
C PRO A 136 -9.76 -12.76 11.91
N PRO A 137 -10.64 -12.64 12.90
CA PRO A 137 -11.84 -13.47 12.99
C PRO A 137 -12.81 -13.19 11.82
N GLU A 138 -13.56 -14.20 11.38
CA GLU A 138 -14.52 -14.04 10.29
C GLU A 138 -15.71 -13.15 10.69
N MET A 139 -16.13 -13.24 11.95
CA MET A 139 -17.13 -12.37 12.56
C MET A 139 -16.48 -11.46 13.59
N GLU A 140 -16.84 -10.17 13.55
CA GLU A 140 -16.43 -9.20 14.55
C GLU A 140 -17.16 -9.41 15.87
N ASP A 141 -16.48 -9.18 16.99
CA ASP A 141 -17.17 -8.95 18.26
C ASP A 141 -17.54 -7.46 18.36
N LYS A 142 -18.82 -7.16 18.13
CA LYS A 142 -19.33 -5.78 18.13
C LYS A 142 -19.26 -5.12 19.51
N ALA A 143 -19.47 -5.88 20.58
CA ALA A 143 -19.50 -5.33 21.94
C ALA A 143 -18.10 -4.90 22.38
N LEU A 144 -17.08 -5.66 22.00
CA LEU A 144 -15.67 -5.33 22.25
C LEU A 144 -15.11 -4.26 21.31
N SER A 145 -15.67 -4.12 20.11
CA SER A 145 -15.12 -3.20 19.09
C SER A 145 -15.69 -1.79 19.17
N TRP A 146 -16.94 -1.57 19.57
CA TRP A 146 -17.57 -0.25 19.57
C TRP A 146 -16.94 0.70 20.61
N PRO A 147 -16.61 1.97 20.26
CA PRO A 147 -16.87 2.72 19.02
C PRO A 147 -15.78 2.63 17.95
N ASN A 148 -14.76 1.80 18.17
CA ASN A 148 -13.67 1.60 17.23
C ASN A 148 -14.08 0.78 16.02
N TRP A 149 -13.23 0.81 15.00
CA TRP A 149 -13.41 0.00 13.80
C TRP A 149 -13.20 -1.49 14.13
N PRO A 150 -14.15 -2.37 13.77
CA PRO A 150 -14.10 -3.77 14.17
C PRO A 150 -13.00 -4.54 13.45
N LEU A 151 -12.25 -5.33 14.23
CA LEU A 151 -11.29 -6.29 13.73
C LEU A 151 -12.05 -7.50 13.16
N LYS A 152 -12.01 -7.65 11.83
CA LYS A 152 -12.56 -8.80 11.13
C LYS A 152 -11.82 -9.09 9.85
N LEU A 153 -11.94 -10.32 9.38
CA LEU A 153 -11.39 -10.74 8.10
C LEU A 153 -12.15 -10.03 6.99
N ARG A 154 -11.44 -9.16 6.26
CA ARG A 154 -11.98 -8.50 5.07
C ARG A 154 -11.48 -9.23 3.84
N THR A 155 -12.44 -9.62 2.99
CA THR A 155 -12.18 -10.22 1.69
C THR A 155 -12.70 -9.26 0.63
N SER A 156 -11.77 -8.75 -0.17
CA SER A 156 -12.07 -7.84 -1.28
C SER A 156 -12.44 -8.63 -2.53
N SER A 157 -13.03 -7.96 -3.54
CA SER A 157 -13.22 -8.56 -4.86
C SER A 157 -11.90 -9.07 -5.45
N SER A 158 -10.80 -8.34 -5.24
CA SER A 158 -9.46 -8.73 -5.69
C SER A 158 -8.96 -10.03 -5.08
N HIS A 159 -9.32 -10.31 -3.82
CA HIS A 159 -8.99 -11.61 -3.21
C HIS A 159 -9.81 -12.75 -3.82
N LEU A 160 -11.07 -12.48 -4.20
CA LEU A 160 -11.96 -13.45 -4.84
C LEU A 160 -11.54 -13.80 -6.28
N GLU A 161 -10.69 -12.98 -6.90
CA GLU A 161 -10.15 -13.24 -8.26
C GLU A 161 -9.08 -14.35 -8.27
N GLY A 162 -8.58 -14.80 -7.10
CA GLY A 162 -7.69 -15.96 -7.00
C GLY A 162 -6.29 -15.63 -6.49
N ALA A 163 -6.18 -15.32 -5.19
CA ALA A 163 -4.89 -15.17 -4.51
C ALA A 163 -4.81 -16.01 -3.24
N ASP A 164 -3.65 -16.61 -3.00
CA ASP A 164 -3.34 -17.25 -1.74
C ASP A 164 -3.07 -16.19 -0.67
N ARG A 165 -3.59 -16.40 0.53
CA ARG A 165 -3.40 -15.49 1.66
C ARG A 165 -2.82 -16.27 2.82
N ASP A 166 -1.73 -15.77 3.39
CA ASP A 166 -1.07 -16.38 4.54
C ASP A 166 -0.85 -15.34 5.64
N TRP A 167 -0.95 -15.78 6.89
CA TRP A 167 -0.94 -14.93 8.08
C TRP A 167 0.11 -15.40 9.07
N SER A 168 0.44 -14.51 10.01
CA SER A 168 1.48 -14.76 11.00
C SER A 168 2.81 -15.13 10.35
N VAL A 169 3.18 -14.42 9.28
CA VAL A 169 4.42 -14.66 8.53
C VAL A 169 5.31 -13.42 8.60
N ALA A 170 6.55 -13.60 9.06
CA ALA A 170 7.59 -12.59 8.99
C ALA A 170 8.57 -12.92 7.87
N THR A 171 8.97 -11.91 7.11
CA THR A 171 10.00 -12.04 6.07
C THR A 171 11.37 -11.86 6.69
N LYS A 172 12.29 -12.79 6.44
CA LYS A 172 13.65 -12.79 7.00
C LYS A 172 14.70 -12.32 5.99
N ALA A 173 14.54 -12.68 4.72
CA ALA A 173 15.41 -12.27 3.64
C ALA A 173 14.70 -12.44 2.29
N PHE A 174 15.14 -11.68 1.30
CA PHE A 174 14.88 -11.96 -0.11
C PHE A 174 16.07 -12.75 -0.66
N THR A 175 15.78 -13.84 -1.35
CA THR A 175 16.79 -14.64 -2.05
C THR A 175 16.78 -14.30 -3.52
N GLY A 176 17.94 -14.28 -4.14
CA GLY A 176 18.06 -13.92 -5.54
C GLY A 176 19.20 -14.65 -6.23
N ASP A 177 19.15 -14.59 -7.56
CA ASP A 177 20.15 -15.08 -8.48
C ASP A 177 20.42 -13.99 -9.53
N ASP A 178 21.69 -13.80 -9.92
CA ASP A 178 22.12 -12.73 -10.84
C ASP A 178 21.57 -11.33 -10.51
N GLY A 179 21.38 -11.01 -9.22
CA GLY A 179 20.87 -9.72 -8.75
C GLY A 179 19.34 -9.55 -8.85
N CYS A 180 18.61 -10.57 -9.28
CA CYS A 180 17.15 -10.59 -9.35
C CYS A 180 16.56 -11.45 -8.23
N VAL A 181 15.41 -11.05 -7.68
CA VAL A 181 14.68 -11.86 -6.70
C VAL A 181 14.15 -13.15 -7.33
N THR A 182 14.35 -14.26 -6.62
CA THR A 182 13.83 -15.59 -6.98
C THR A 182 12.96 -16.18 -5.88
N GLY A 183 12.99 -15.60 -4.67
CA GLY A 183 12.15 -16.02 -3.56
C GLY A 183 12.37 -15.26 -2.27
N LEU A 184 11.75 -15.76 -1.21
CA LEU A 184 11.81 -15.20 0.14
C LEU A 184 12.11 -16.31 1.14
N GLU A 185 12.93 -15.99 2.14
CA GLU A 185 13.00 -16.74 3.39
C GLU A 185 11.99 -16.16 4.37
N LEU A 186 11.11 -17.02 4.87
CA LEU A 186 9.99 -16.66 5.73
C LEU A 186 10.06 -17.46 7.03
N VAL A 187 9.41 -16.95 8.08
CA VAL A 187 9.24 -17.64 9.35
C VAL A 187 7.84 -17.39 9.90
N ARG A 188 7.27 -18.36 10.62
CA ARG A 188 6.04 -18.09 11.38
C ARG A 188 6.33 -17.20 12.57
N ASN A 189 5.34 -16.40 12.93
CA ASN A 189 5.37 -15.60 14.14
C ASN A 189 4.11 -15.84 14.99
N GLU A 190 4.18 -15.40 16.23
CA GLU A 190 3.05 -15.29 17.13
C GLU A 190 3.02 -13.88 17.69
N TRP A 191 1.82 -13.34 17.86
CA TRP A 191 1.64 -12.06 18.55
C TRP A 191 1.15 -12.33 19.96
N LYS A 192 1.88 -11.82 20.94
CA LYS A 192 1.54 -11.93 22.35
C LYS A 192 1.39 -10.53 22.93
N GLN A 193 0.34 -10.37 23.72
CA GLN A 193 0.14 -9.19 24.52
C GLN A 193 0.87 -9.41 25.84
N ASP A 194 1.75 -8.49 26.22
CA ASP A 194 2.42 -8.52 27.51
C ASP A 194 1.49 -8.05 28.65
N GLU A 195 1.96 -8.14 29.89
CA GLU A 195 1.22 -7.73 31.10
C GLU A 195 0.83 -6.24 31.09
N ASN A 196 1.51 -5.40 30.29
CA ASN A 196 1.24 -3.98 30.14
C ASN A 196 0.26 -3.69 28.98
N GLY A 197 -0.24 -4.73 28.32
CA GLY A 197 -1.15 -4.61 27.19
C GLY A 197 -0.46 -4.33 25.85
N GLN A 198 0.88 -4.33 25.80
CA GLN A 198 1.66 -4.09 24.59
C GLN A 198 1.74 -5.36 23.74
N PHE A 199 1.39 -5.25 22.47
CA PHE A 199 1.53 -6.33 21.50
C PHE A 199 2.97 -6.44 21.03
N SER A 200 3.55 -7.63 21.18
CA SER A 200 4.89 -7.97 20.68
C SER A 200 4.84 -9.18 19.76
N MET A 201 5.68 -9.16 18.72
CA MET A 201 5.83 -10.26 17.78
C MET A 201 6.97 -11.17 18.25
N ALA A 202 6.70 -12.47 18.37
CA ALA A 202 7.68 -13.51 18.63
C ALA A 202 7.80 -14.42 17.40
N GLU A 203 8.97 -14.46 16.77
CA GLU A 203 9.23 -15.39 15.68
C GLU A 203 9.38 -16.82 16.21
N LEU A 204 9.05 -17.81 15.37
CA LEU A 204 9.19 -19.24 15.66
C LEU A 204 10.29 -19.84 14.76
N PRO A 205 11.60 -19.79 15.13
CA PRO A 205 12.70 -20.07 14.21
C PRO A 205 12.71 -21.47 13.58
N ALA A 206 12.10 -22.45 14.24
CA ALA A 206 11.97 -23.82 13.72
C ALA A 206 10.98 -23.95 12.55
N THR A 207 10.24 -22.89 12.23
CA THR A 207 9.20 -22.86 11.19
C THR A 207 9.65 -22.14 9.92
N LYS A 208 10.96 -21.99 9.71
CA LYS A 208 11.48 -21.34 8.51
C LYS A 208 11.05 -22.10 7.25
N PHE A 209 10.64 -21.35 6.24
CA PHE A 209 10.26 -21.90 4.95
C PHE A 209 10.60 -20.93 3.82
N HIS A 210 10.63 -21.46 2.61
CA HIS A 210 10.95 -20.70 1.41
C HIS A 210 9.72 -20.53 0.54
N LEU A 211 9.55 -19.35 -0.06
CA LEU A 211 8.48 -19.05 -1.01
C LEU A 211 9.08 -18.47 -2.30
N LYS A 212 8.75 -19.08 -3.43
CA LYS A 212 9.20 -18.60 -4.76
C LYS A 212 8.55 -17.25 -5.09
N ALA A 213 9.33 -16.32 -5.65
CA ALA A 213 8.84 -15.03 -6.11
C ALA A 213 9.74 -14.43 -7.20
N ASP A 214 9.14 -13.94 -8.28
CA ASP A 214 9.84 -13.17 -9.32
C ASP A 214 9.50 -11.67 -9.25
N LEU A 215 8.55 -11.29 -8.39
CA LEU A 215 8.13 -9.91 -8.09
C LEU A 215 7.61 -9.85 -6.65
N VAL A 216 8.17 -8.94 -5.85
CA VAL A 216 7.74 -8.64 -4.49
C VAL A 216 7.22 -7.21 -4.42
N LEU A 217 6.03 -7.03 -3.85
CA LEU A 217 5.38 -5.73 -3.67
C LEU A 217 5.20 -5.42 -2.17
N LEU A 218 5.90 -4.39 -1.68
CA LEU A 218 5.82 -3.93 -0.30
C LEU A 218 4.60 -3.03 -0.12
N ALA A 219 3.55 -3.55 0.52
CA ALA A 219 2.27 -2.90 0.79
C ALA A 219 2.03 -2.71 2.30
N MET A 220 3.07 -2.33 3.04
CA MET A 220 3.08 -2.29 4.52
C MET A 220 2.64 -0.95 5.12
N GLY A 221 1.94 -0.13 4.33
CA GLY A 221 1.51 1.22 4.71
C GLY A 221 2.61 2.27 4.57
N PHE A 222 2.36 3.43 5.17
CA PHE A 222 3.20 4.62 5.07
C PHE A 222 3.61 5.10 6.46
N ILE A 223 4.71 5.84 6.50
CA ILE A 223 5.30 6.45 7.70
C ILE A 223 5.32 7.97 7.50
N HIS A 224 5.07 8.71 8.58
CA HIS A 224 5.10 10.18 8.64
C HIS A 224 4.01 10.93 7.86
N LEU A 225 3.61 12.09 8.37
CA LEU A 225 2.75 13.01 7.64
C LEU A 225 3.63 13.85 6.69
N ASN A 226 3.22 13.98 5.43
CA ASN A 226 3.77 15.00 4.55
C ASN A 226 2.96 16.29 4.73
N LEU A 227 3.66 17.41 4.89
CA LEU A 227 3.03 18.73 5.03
C LEU A 227 2.58 19.22 3.64
N GLN A 228 1.41 18.76 3.19
CA GLN A 228 0.68 19.39 2.09
C GLN A 228 -0.62 20.02 2.63
N VAL A 229 -0.94 21.21 2.12
CA VAL A 229 -1.98 22.10 2.65
C VAL A 229 -3.09 22.26 1.63
N CYS A 230 -4.35 22.19 2.07
CA CYS A 230 -5.49 22.65 1.28
C CYS A 230 -5.91 24.04 1.78
N LEU A 231 -6.03 25.00 0.86
CA LEU A 231 -6.46 26.36 1.17
C LEU A 231 -7.99 26.41 1.17
N MET A 232 -8.57 26.91 2.26
CA MET A 232 -10.00 27.29 2.30
C MET A 232 -10.04 28.80 2.52
N SER A 233 -10.67 29.52 1.58
CA SER A 233 -11.04 30.93 1.70
C SER A 233 -12.40 31.07 2.37
#